data_AF-A0A3D4MBR3-F1
#
_entry.id   AF-A0A3D4MBR3-F1
#
_cell.length_a   1.000
_cell.length_b   1.000
_cell.length_c   1.000
_cell.angle_alpha   90.00
_cell.angle_beta   90.00
_cell.angle_gamma   90.00
#
_symmetry.space_group_name_H-M   'P 1'
#
loop_
_entity.id
_entity.type
_entity.pdbx_description
1 polymer ?
#
loop_
_entity_poly.entity_id
_entity_poly.type
_entity_poly.pdbx_seq_one_letter_code
_entity_poly.pdbx_strand_id
1 'polypeptide(L)'
;MANPLQQFVIKPLIPLNIGGYDVSFTQSSLWMGLAVISATLLMTLSMRSKSVVPNRWQNVTEMIYEFVAGMVHEALGHEGRKYFAFVFSVFMIVLMGNMLGMIPYSFTFTSHIVVTGTLALMVFLTATLVGIFRHGLHFFTLFLPAGLPIFLA
;
A
#
# COMPACT_ATOMS: atom_id res chain seq x y z
N MET A 1 -10.89 -33.37 -10.87
CA MET A 1 -9.88 -32.57 -11.59
C MET A 1 -9.46 -31.43 -10.67
N ALA A 2 -8.18 -31.25 -10.39
CA ALA A 2 -7.71 -30.14 -9.55
C ALA A 2 -8.00 -28.82 -10.28
N ASN A 3 -8.85 -27.97 -9.70
CA ASN A 3 -9.13 -26.67 -10.28
C ASN A 3 -8.06 -25.67 -9.80
N PRO A 4 -7.20 -25.12 -10.69
CA PRO A 4 -6.09 -24.24 -10.32
C PRO A 4 -6.55 -22.92 -9.69
N LEU A 5 -7.83 -22.55 -9.83
CA LEU A 5 -8.40 -21.34 -9.22
C LEU A 5 -8.85 -21.55 -7.76
N GLN A 6 -8.88 -22.78 -7.26
CA GLN A 6 -9.31 -23.06 -5.88
C GLN A 6 -8.46 -22.37 -4.82
N GLN A 7 -7.19 -22.10 -5.12
CA GLN A 7 -6.28 -21.40 -4.21
C GLN A 7 -6.67 -19.93 -3.94
N PHE A 8 -7.44 -19.32 -4.85
CA PHE A 8 -7.91 -17.93 -4.73
C PHE A 8 -9.33 -17.83 -4.17
N VAL A 9 -9.97 -18.96 -3.85
CA VAL A 9 -11.32 -18.95 -3.27
C VAL A 9 -11.23 -18.56 -1.79
N ILE A 10 -11.93 -17.48 -1.44
CA ILE A 10 -12.02 -17.01 -0.07
C ILE A 10 -12.88 -17.98 0.73
N LYS A 11 -12.31 -18.51 1.82
CA LYS A 11 -13.01 -19.38 2.77
C LYS A 11 -13.17 -18.64 4.12
N PRO A 12 -14.37 -18.63 4.71
CA PRO A 12 -14.56 -18.13 6.06
C PRO A 12 -13.90 -19.08 7.05
N LEU A 13 -13.14 -18.52 8.00
CA LEU A 13 -12.52 -19.26 9.11
C LEU A 13 -13.42 -19.19 10.35
N ILE A 14 -13.92 -17.99 10.67
CA ILE A 14 -14.85 -17.76 11.77
C ILE A 14 -16.08 -17.07 11.20
N PRO A 15 -17.20 -17.79 11.02
CA PRO A 15 -18.40 -17.20 10.47
C PRO A 15 -19.02 -16.23 11.48
N LEU A 16 -19.18 -14.97 11.08
CA LEU A 16 -19.76 -13.91 11.92
C LEU A 16 -20.81 -13.18 11.09
N ASN A 17 -22.07 -13.28 11.51
CA ASN A 17 -23.17 -12.58 10.89
C ASN A 17 -23.67 -11.51 11.85
N ILE A 18 -23.50 -10.24 11.48
CA ILE A 18 -23.95 -9.09 12.28
C ILE A 18 -24.96 -8.30 11.46
N GLY A 19 -26.19 -8.19 11.97
CA GLY A 19 -27.23 -7.35 11.34
C GLY A 19 -27.62 -7.74 9.91
N GLY A 20 -27.44 -9.01 9.52
CA GLY A 20 -27.72 -9.50 8.17
C GLY A 20 -26.57 -9.36 7.17
N TYR A 21 -25.43 -8.81 7.58
CA TYR A 21 -24.20 -8.77 6.79
C TYR A 21 -23.24 -9.88 7.24
N ASP A 22 -22.61 -10.53 6.26
CA ASP A 22 -21.56 -11.52 6.48
C ASP A 22 -20.23 -10.80 6.76
N VAL A 23 -19.86 -10.73 8.04
CA VAL A 23 -18.60 -10.14 8.55
C VAL A 23 -17.66 -11.26 9.00
N SER A 24 -17.73 -12.41 8.34
CA SER A 24 -16.90 -13.56 8.68
C SER A 24 -15.41 -13.22 8.59
N PHE A 25 -14.64 -13.67 9.58
CA PHE A 25 -13.20 -13.59 9.51
C PHE A 25 -12.70 -14.64 8.50
N THR A 26 -12.14 -14.19 7.38
CA THR A 26 -11.73 -15.06 6.28
C THR A 26 -10.24 -15.32 6.27
N GLN A 27 -9.81 -16.31 5.48
CA GLN A 27 -8.40 -16.50 5.17
C GLN A 27 -7.75 -15.21 4.61
N SER A 28 -8.45 -14.45 3.77
CA SER A 28 -7.93 -13.17 3.26
C SER A 28 -7.67 -12.17 4.38
N SER A 29 -8.60 -12.03 5.32
CA SER A 29 -8.48 -11.13 6.47
C SER A 29 -7.30 -11.53 7.36
N LEU A 30 -7.07 -12.83 7.55
CA LEU A 30 -5.94 -13.36 8.29
C LEU A 30 -4.60 -12.98 7.62
N TRP A 31 -4.45 -13.22 6.32
CA TRP A 31 -3.20 -12.92 5.61
C TRP A 31 -2.93 -11.42 5.48
N MET A 32 -3.96 -10.59 5.36
CA MET A 32 -3.83 -9.14 5.45
C MET A 32 -3.34 -8.71 6.84
N GLY A 33 -3.90 -9.28 7.91
CA GLY A 33 -3.45 -9.04 9.28
C GLY A 33 -1.99 -9.46 9.49
N LEU A 34 -1.59 -10.63 8.97
CA LEU A 34 -0.20 -11.08 9.00
C LEU A 34 0.74 -10.15 8.25
N ALA A 35 0.34 -9.59 7.12
CA ALA A 35 1.14 -8.61 6.37
C ALA A 35 1.39 -7.33 7.19
N VAL A 36 0.38 -6.84 7.91
CA VAL A 36 0.52 -5.66 8.79
C VAL A 36 1.40 -5.98 9.99
N ILE A 37 1.20 -7.15 10.61
CA ILE A 37 2.01 -7.60 11.74
C ILE A 37 3.47 -7.78 11.32
N SER A 38 3.73 -8.42 10.18
CA SER A 38 5.09 -8.64 9.68
C SER A 38 5.79 -7.33 9.33
N ALA A 39 5.09 -6.39 8.67
CA ALA A 39 5.62 -5.05 8.41
C ALA A 39 5.98 -4.33 9.71
N THR A 40 5.08 -4.37 10.70
CA THR A 40 5.28 -3.69 11.99
C THR A 40 6.41 -4.32 12.79
N LEU A 41 6.49 -5.65 12.84
CA LEU A 41 7.59 -6.38 13.49
C LEU A 41 8.92 -6.10 12.81
N LEU A 42 8.98 -6.13 11.48
CA LEU A 42 10.20 -5.80 10.74
C LEU A 42 10.71 -4.40 11.12
N MET A 43 9.83 -3.39 11.16
CA MET A 43 10.20 -2.02 11.49
C MET A 43 10.64 -1.88 12.96
N THR A 44 9.85 -2.41 13.89
CA THR A 44 10.09 -2.25 15.33
C THR A 44 11.28 -3.05 15.84
N LEU A 45 11.49 -4.27 15.35
CA LEU A 45 12.61 -5.12 15.75
C LEU A 45 13.93 -4.61 15.14
N SER A 46 13.91 -4.18 13.87
CA SER A 46 15.11 -3.67 13.19
C SER A 46 15.59 -2.34 13.76
N MET A 47 14.68 -1.49 14.25
CA MET A 47 15.01 -0.19 14.87
C MET A 47 15.31 -0.30 16.37
N ARG A 48 15.25 -1.50 16.97
CA ARG A 48 15.45 -1.69 18.42
C ARG A 48 16.92 -1.54 18.83
N SER A 49 17.87 -1.95 18.00
CA SER A 49 19.29 -1.69 18.25
C SER A 49 19.64 -0.29 17.77
N LYS A 50 19.73 0.67 18.69
CA LYS A 50 20.27 2.03 18.39
C LYS A 50 21.79 2.02 18.24
N SER A 51 22.36 0.98 17.64
CA SER A 51 23.81 0.87 17.45
C SER A 51 24.24 1.74 16.27
N VAL A 52 25.34 2.48 16.43
CA VAL A 52 25.92 3.34 15.39
C VAL A 52 26.39 2.51 14.18
N VAL A 53 26.81 1.26 14.41
CA VAL A 53 27.05 0.28 13.34
C VAL A 53 25.77 -0.54 13.15
N PRO A 54 25.16 -0.52 11.94
CA PRO A 54 23.89 -1.19 11.71
C PRO A 54 24.06 -2.71 11.70
N ASN A 55 23.12 -3.40 12.33
CA ASN A 55 22.98 -4.86 12.18
C ASN A 55 22.36 -5.21 10.81
N ARG A 56 22.50 -6.45 10.35
CA ARG A 56 21.96 -6.90 9.05
C ARG A 56 20.46 -6.58 8.86
N TRP A 57 19.65 -6.74 9.90
CA TRP A 57 18.22 -6.43 9.88
C TRP A 57 17.92 -4.93 9.83
N GLN A 58 18.71 -4.14 10.55
CA GLN A 58 18.66 -2.68 10.49
C GLN A 58 19.00 -2.20 9.08
N ASN A 59 20.05 -2.75 8.45
CA ASN A 59 20.44 -2.42 7.08
C ASN A 59 19.31 -2.70 6.07
N VAL A 60 18.62 -3.84 6.17
CA VAL A 60 17.45 -4.13 5.30
C VAL A 60 16.36 -3.07 5.45
N THR A 61 16.07 -2.67 6.67
CA THR A 61 15.01 -1.70 6.96
C THR A 61 15.41 -0.28 6.55
N GLU A 62 16.67 0.10 6.77
CA GLU A 62 17.24 1.38 6.32
C GLU A 62 17.23 1.48 4.80
N MET A 63 17.64 0.43 4.08
CA MET A 63 17.56 0.40 2.61
C MET A 63 16.13 0.60 2.11
N ILE A 64 15.13 -0.07 2.72
CA ILE A 64 13.72 0.11 2.35
C ILE A 64 13.27 1.56 2.63
N TYR A 65 13.64 2.10 3.78
CA TYR A 65 13.31 3.48 4.15
C TYR A 65 13.91 4.48 3.17
N GLU A 66 15.21 4.38 2.89
CA GLU A 66 15.92 5.26 1.97
C GLU A 66 15.40 5.15 0.54
N PHE A 67 15.05 3.95 0.08
CA PHE A 67 14.44 3.73 -1.22
C PHE A 67 13.11 4.49 -1.36
N VAL A 68 12.20 4.32 -0.38
CA VAL A 68 10.91 5.02 -0.43
C VAL A 68 11.07 6.52 -0.21
N ALA A 69 11.97 6.94 0.67
CA ALA A 69 12.22 8.36 0.95
C ALA A 69 12.80 9.07 -0.26
N GLY A 70 13.76 8.44 -0.94
CA GLY A 70 14.35 8.91 -2.19
C GLY A 70 13.29 9.03 -3.29
N MET A 71 12.47 8.00 -3.50
CA MET A 71 11.37 8.02 -4.47
C MET A 71 10.38 9.15 -4.20
N VAL A 72 9.96 9.34 -2.94
CA VAL A 72 9.05 10.42 -2.55
C VAL A 72 9.70 11.78 -2.78
N HIS A 73 10.98 11.93 -2.45
CA HIS A 73 11.69 13.18 -2.65
C HIS A 73 11.86 13.53 -4.12
N GLU A 74 12.19 12.56 -4.97
CA GLU A 74 12.34 12.74 -6.41
C GLU A 74 10.99 13.10 -7.08
N ALA A 75 9.91 12.43 -6.68
CA ALA A 75 8.60 12.64 -7.29
C ALA A 75 7.85 13.89 -6.80
N LEU A 76 7.98 14.22 -5.50
CA LEU A 76 7.17 15.27 -4.84
C LEU A 76 8.01 16.43 -4.29
N GLY A 77 9.33 16.36 -4.39
CA GLY A 77 10.25 17.33 -3.82
C GLY A 77 10.27 17.33 -2.29
N HIS A 78 10.82 18.40 -1.71
CA HIS A 78 10.98 18.54 -0.26
C HIS A 78 9.65 18.57 0.51
N GLU A 79 8.60 19.12 -0.11
CA GLU A 79 7.23 19.17 0.41
C GLU A 79 6.55 17.79 0.45
N GLY A 80 7.11 16.81 -0.27
CA GLY A 80 6.61 15.43 -0.30
C GLY A 80 6.73 14.69 1.02
N ARG A 81 7.59 15.14 1.94
CA ARG A 81 7.84 14.46 3.23
C ARG A 81 6.59 14.26 4.08
N LYS A 82 5.61 15.16 3.98
CA LYS A 82 4.32 15.02 4.70
C LYS A 82 3.47 13.84 4.24
N TYR A 83 3.70 13.34 3.02
CA TYR A 83 3.02 12.17 2.46
C TYR A 83 3.82 10.88 2.60
N PHE A 84 5.05 10.97 3.13
CA PHE A 84 5.94 9.84 3.26
C PHE A 84 5.30 8.66 3.99
N ALA A 85 4.69 8.90 5.16
CA ALA A 85 4.07 7.85 5.97
C ALA A 85 2.97 7.11 5.20
N PHE A 86 2.17 7.81 4.39
CA PHE A 86 1.13 7.21 3.57
C PHE A 86 1.72 6.34 2.46
N VAL A 87 2.65 6.89 1.68
CA VAL A 87 3.33 6.16 0.58
C VAL A 87 4.06 4.94 1.11
N PHE A 88 4.79 5.11 2.23
CA PHE A 88 5.51 4.04 2.90
C PHE A 88 4.59 2.92 3.40
N SER A 89 3.41 3.27 3.95
CA SER A 89 2.43 2.28 4.41
C SER A 89 1.87 1.46 3.25
N VAL A 90 1.49 2.12 2.15
CA VAL A 90 1.01 1.43 0.94
C VAL A 90 2.10 0.51 0.40
N PHE A 91 3.33 1.01 0.29
CA PHE A 91 4.48 0.23 -0.15
C PHE A 91 4.69 -1.02 0.72
N MET A 92 4.72 -0.86 2.05
CA MET A 92 4.95 -1.96 2.99
C MET A 92 3.84 -3.01 2.96
N ILE A 93 2.58 -2.60 2.84
CA ILE A 93 1.44 -3.53 2.72
C ILE A 93 1.55 -4.36 1.45
N VAL A 94 1.86 -3.73 0.30
CA VAL A 94 2.00 -4.42 -0.98
C VAL A 94 3.23 -5.34 -0.97
N LEU A 95 4.35 -4.86 -0.44
CA LEU A 95 5.58 -5.64 -0.33
C LEU A 95 5.35 -6.89 0.54
N MET A 96 4.83 -6.73 1.76
CA MET A 96 4.58 -7.87 2.65
C MET A 96 3.51 -8.79 2.08
N GLY A 97 2.45 -8.25 1.47
CA GLY A 97 1.41 -9.06 0.82
C GLY A 97 1.96 -9.94 -0.28
N ASN A 98 2.83 -9.40 -1.13
CA ASN A 98 3.48 -10.15 -2.20
C ASN A 98 4.52 -11.14 -1.66
N MET A 99 5.30 -10.78 -0.65
CA MET A 99 6.28 -11.69 -0.04
C MET A 99 5.61 -12.87 0.68
N LEU A 100 4.57 -12.62 1.47
CA LEU A 100 3.80 -13.67 2.13
C LEU A 100 3.10 -14.57 1.10
N GLY A 101 2.64 -13.99 -0.01
CA GLY A 101 2.04 -14.71 -1.13
C GLY A 101 2.96 -15.72 -1.84
N MET A 102 4.29 -15.60 -1.70
CA MET A 102 5.24 -16.58 -2.24
C MET A 102 5.39 -17.82 -1.36
N ILE A 103 4.88 -17.79 -0.12
CA ILE A 103 4.97 -18.95 0.78
C ILE A 103 4.03 -20.05 0.26
N PRO A 104 4.49 -21.30 0.11
CA PRO A 104 3.62 -22.40 -0.27
C PRO A 104 2.44 -22.51 0.70
N TYR A 105 1.24 -22.77 0.17
CA TYR A 105 -0.02 -22.82 0.93
C TYR A 105 -0.49 -21.49 1.52
N SER A 106 0.12 -20.35 1.15
CA SER A 106 -0.39 -19.02 1.51
C SER A 106 -1.57 -18.58 0.65
N PHE A 107 -2.24 -17.52 1.10
CA PHE A 107 -3.28 -16.85 0.33
C PHE A 107 -2.83 -15.47 -0.13
N THR A 108 -2.81 -15.27 -1.44
CA THR A 108 -2.40 -14.02 -2.07
C THR A 108 -3.56 -13.03 -2.15
N PHE A 109 -3.79 -12.27 -1.08
CA PHE A 109 -4.85 -11.25 -1.08
C PHE A 109 -4.63 -10.16 -2.16
N THR A 110 -3.38 -9.94 -2.59
CA THR A 110 -3.02 -9.00 -3.65
C THR A 110 -3.46 -9.45 -5.06
N SER A 111 -3.83 -10.73 -5.24
CA SER A 111 -4.41 -11.23 -6.50
C SER A 111 -5.87 -10.80 -6.70
N HIS A 112 -6.55 -10.34 -5.64
CA HIS A 112 -7.92 -9.84 -5.75
C HIS A 112 -7.93 -8.38 -6.19
N ILE A 113 -8.57 -8.13 -7.35
CA ILE A 113 -8.70 -6.79 -7.92
C ILE A 113 -9.40 -5.80 -6.97
N VAL A 114 -10.29 -6.29 -6.10
CA VAL A 114 -10.95 -5.46 -5.09
C VAL A 114 -9.93 -4.86 -4.13
N VAL A 115 -8.89 -5.61 -3.72
CA VAL A 115 -7.88 -5.12 -2.79
C VAL A 115 -6.97 -4.11 -3.46
N THR A 116 -6.37 -4.47 -4.61
CA THR A 116 -5.46 -3.58 -5.35
C THR A 116 -6.19 -2.36 -5.91
N GLY A 117 -7.41 -2.54 -6.39
CA GLY A 117 -8.29 -1.46 -6.83
C GLY A 117 -8.64 -0.49 -5.71
N THR A 118 -8.91 -0.99 -4.49
CA THR A 118 -9.17 -0.12 -3.33
C THR A 118 -7.93 0.69 -2.95
N LEU A 119 -6.74 0.09 -2.95
CA LEU A 119 -5.48 0.81 -2.71
C LEU A 119 -5.22 1.86 -3.80
N ALA A 120 -5.43 1.52 -5.07
CA ALA A 120 -5.29 2.45 -6.19
C ALA A 120 -6.26 3.63 -6.07
N LEU A 121 -7.54 3.37 -5.78
CA LEU A 121 -8.53 4.41 -5.55
C LEU A 121 -8.16 5.30 -4.35
N MET A 122 -7.66 4.72 -3.26
CA MET A 122 -7.21 5.50 -2.10
C MET A 122 -6.09 6.46 -2.47
N VAL A 123 -5.06 5.99 -3.19
CA VAL A 123 -3.95 6.85 -3.65
C VAL A 123 -4.45 7.91 -4.64
N PHE A 124 -5.26 7.51 -5.62
CA PHE A 124 -5.83 8.41 -6.63
C PHE A 124 -6.65 9.52 -5.99
N LEU A 125 -7.63 9.18 -5.15
CA LEU A 125 -8.46 10.15 -4.46
C LEU A 125 -7.64 11.05 -3.55
N THR A 126 -6.66 10.52 -2.82
CA THR A 126 -5.78 11.33 -1.97
C THR A 126 -5.01 12.35 -2.81
N ALA A 127 -4.42 11.93 -3.93
CA ALA A 127 -3.68 12.83 -4.82
C ALA A 127 -4.59 13.90 -5.44
N THR A 128 -5.76 13.52 -5.95
CA THR A 128 -6.72 14.44 -6.55
C THR A 128 -7.26 15.45 -5.53
N LEU A 129 -7.69 14.99 -4.35
CA LEU A 129 -8.21 15.88 -3.30
C LEU A 129 -7.12 16.84 -2.81
N VAL A 130 -5.91 16.35 -2.56
CA VAL A 130 -4.76 17.20 -2.22
C VAL A 130 -4.48 18.24 -3.31
N GLY A 131 -4.54 17.84 -4.57
CA GLY A 131 -4.33 18.73 -5.72
C GLY A 131 -5.36 19.86 -5.77
N ILE A 132 -6.65 19.51 -5.62
CA ILE A 132 -7.77 20.46 -5.59
C ILE A 132 -7.67 21.37 -4.37
N PHE A 133 -7.38 20.85 -3.18
CA PHE A 133 -7.29 21.69 -1.98
C PHE A 133 -6.09 22.65 -2.01
N ARG A 134 -4.97 22.27 -2.64
CA ARG A 134 -3.80 23.15 -2.76
C ARG A 134 -3.93 24.20 -3.87
N HIS A 135 -4.58 23.89 -4.99
CA HIS A 135 -4.61 24.77 -6.16
C HIS A 135 -6.01 25.31 -6.50
N GLY A 136 -7.06 24.86 -5.84
CA GLY A 136 -8.44 25.25 -6.10
C GLY A 136 -8.85 24.98 -7.55
N LEU A 137 -9.47 25.97 -8.19
CA LEU A 137 -9.86 25.91 -9.61
C LEU A 137 -8.65 25.85 -10.56
N HIS A 138 -7.47 26.31 -10.11
CA HIS A 138 -6.24 26.19 -10.91
C HIS A 138 -5.78 24.73 -11.03
N PHE A 139 -6.28 23.79 -10.23
CA PHE A 139 -5.97 22.37 -10.42
C PHE A 139 -6.35 21.87 -11.82
N PHE A 140 -7.45 22.37 -12.40
CA PHE A 140 -7.92 21.93 -13.71
C PHE A 140 -7.02 22.38 -14.87
N THR A 141 -6.14 23.35 -14.66
CA THR A 141 -5.13 23.71 -15.67
C THR A 141 -4.11 22.60 -15.89
N LEU A 142 -3.98 21.65 -14.96
CA LEU A 142 -3.14 20.45 -15.14
C LEU A 142 -3.59 19.60 -16.35
N PHE A 143 -4.87 19.63 -16.70
CA PHE A 143 -5.40 18.90 -17.86
C PHE A 143 -5.10 19.60 -19.19
N LEU A 144 -4.63 20.86 -19.14
CA LEU A 144 -4.32 21.66 -20.31
C LEU A 144 -2.79 21.87 -20.41
N PRO A 145 -2.13 21.41 -21.48
CA PRO A 145 -0.70 21.67 -21.66
C PRO A 145 -0.44 23.16 -21.84
N ALA A 146 0.70 23.62 -21.32
CA ALA A 146 1.09 25.02 -21.38
C ALA A 146 1.21 25.49 -22.85
N GLY A 147 0.54 26.59 -23.19
CA GLY A 147 0.56 27.19 -24.53
C GLY A 147 -0.50 26.66 -25.50
N LEU A 148 -1.44 25.82 -25.06
CA LEU A 148 -2.55 25.36 -25.89
C LEU A 148 -3.52 26.52 -26.19
N PRO A 149 -3.87 26.80 -27.46
CA PRO A 149 -4.84 27.85 -27.79
C PRO A 149 -6.22 27.50 -27.20
N ILE A 150 -6.86 28.45 -26.51
CA ILE A 150 -8.11 28.22 -25.77
C ILE A 150 -9.24 27.67 -26.65
N PHE A 151 -9.22 27.92 -27.96
CA PHE A 151 -10.21 27.37 -28.90
C PHE A 151 -10.13 25.84 -29.08
N LEU A 152 -8.98 25.23 -28.75
CA LEU A 152 -8.77 23.78 -28.78
C LEU A 152 -8.84 23.13 -27.39
N ALA A 153 -9.00 23.94 -26.34
CA ALA A 153 -9.11 23.51 -24.94
C ALA A 153 -10.57 23.19 -24.59
#